data_AF-A0A336N639-F1
#
_entry.id   AF-A0A336N639-F1
#
_cell.length_a   1.000
_cell.length_b   1.000
_cell.length_c   1.000
_cell.angle_alpha   90.00
_cell.angle_beta   90.00
_cell.angle_gamma   90.00
#
_symmetry.space_group_name_H-M   'P 1'
#
loop_
_entity.id
_entity.type
_entity.pdbx_description
1 polymer ?
#
loop_
_entity_poly.entity_id
_entity_poly.type
_entity_poly.pdbx_seq_one_letter_code
_entity_poly.pdbx_strand_id
1 'polypeptide(L)'
;MNQNKAYKTLKYSIRQCGEDEIEIRNSFFDGYPRGFIRLLFIGIFCMSWYQNAKYKQPPFSYEIAAIKEDIIWTIYPEEKVKPLYEDYYKWVTKPETKNNYPNEKIETYEEYMDYYIEKHKWNRIRFFFHPIWMAFLLFLFCLPRPRGIRVNRKKQIIYAPILNGTYRIAFVPKEGDPLGGVVYSCYGPHPLGGESLYSFVMAIREEKICFPPVII
;
A
#
# COMPACT_ATOMS: atom_id res chain seq x y z
N MET A 1 0.72 11.24 -41.41
CA MET A 1 0.94 11.91 -40.10
C MET A 1 2.41 12.34 -40.06
N ASN A 2 2.70 13.63 -39.87
CA ASN A 2 4.09 14.14 -39.91
C ASN A 2 4.88 13.53 -38.73
N GLN A 3 5.91 12.70 -39.00
CA GLN A 3 6.65 11.96 -37.97
C GLN A 3 7.24 12.88 -36.88
N ASN A 4 7.49 14.14 -37.24
CA ASN A 4 7.98 15.18 -36.32
C ASN A 4 6.98 15.64 -35.24
N LYS A 5 5.71 15.21 -35.26
CA LYS A 5 4.74 15.50 -34.18
C LYS A 5 4.53 14.33 -33.23
N ALA A 6 4.84 13.10 -33.63
CA ALA A 6 4.56 11.90 -32.85
C ALA A 6 5.39 11.84 -31.56
N TYR A 7 6.66 12.27 -31.58
CA TYR A 7 7.50 12.24 -30.37
C TYR A 7 7.04 13.22 -29.28
N LYS A 8 6.35 14.31 -29.63
CA LYS A 8 5.80 15.27 -28.65
C LYS A 8 4.59 14.72 -27.90
N THR A 9 3.88 13.74 -28.49
CA THR A 9 2.73 13.09 -27.85
C THR A 9 3.13 11.91 -26.95
N LEU A 10 4.38 11.45 -27.07
CA LEU A 10 4.90 10.35 -26.28
C LEU A 10 5.18 10.80 -24.84
N LYS A 11 4.31 10.42 -23.90
CA LYS A 11 4.40 10.86 -22.50
C LYS A 11 5.47 10.11 -21.68
N TYR A 12 6.71 10.62 -21.64
CA TYR A 12 7.78 10.14 -20.74
C TYR A 12 8.12 11.11 -19.62
N SER A 13 8.62 10.55 -18.54
CA SER A 13 9.43 11.28 -17.57
C SER A 13 10.91 11.00 -17.87
N ILE A 14 11.68 12.06 -18.08
CA ILE A 14 13.12 12.01 -18.29
C ILE A 14 13.77 12.64 -17.06
N ARG A 15 14.71 11.93 -16.43
CA ARG A 15 15.45 12.42 -15.27
C ARG A 15 16.94 12.21 -15.50
N GLN A 16 17.75 13.23 -15.20
CA GLN A 16 19.19 13.07 -15.13
C GLN A 16 19.57 12.41 -13.79
N CYS A 17 20.26 11.27 -13.85
CA CYS A 17 20.74 10.52 -12.68
C CYS A 17 22.22 10.78 -12.39
N GLY A 18 23.00 11.14 -13.41
CA GLY A 18 24.41 11.53 -13.31
C GLY A 18 24.81 12.41 -14.50
N GLU A 19 26.08 12.79 -14.59
CA GLU A 19 26.58 13.65 -15.70
C GLU A 19 26.24 13.04 -17.07
N ASP A 20 26.55 11.76 -17.25
CA ASP A 20 26.35 11.03 -18.50
C ASP A 20 25.11 10.11 -18.51
N GLU A 21 24.36 10.03 -17.41
CA GLU A 21 23.26 9.07 -17.25
C GLU A 21 21.89 9.73 -17.17
N ILE A 22 20.99 9.27 -18.04
CA ILE A 22 19.59 9.67 -18.09
C ILE A 22 18.71 8.45 -17.83
N GLU A 23 17.70 8.61 -17.00
CA GLU A 23 16.63 7.62 -16.80
C GLU A 23 15.38 8.07 -17.55
N ILE A 24 14.87 7.19 -18.42
CA ILE A 24 13.64 7.36 -19.18
C ILE A 24 12.60 6.41 -18.61
N ARG A 25 11.42 6.97 -18.30
CA ARG A 25 10.30 6.23 -17.73
C ARG A 25 9.02 6.53 -18.45
N ASN A 26 8.18 5.51 -18.58
CA ASN A 26 6.79 5.72 -18.94
C ASN A 26 6.11 6.47 -17.79
N SER A 27 5.64 7.69 -18.08
CA SER A 27 5.02 8.57 -17.08
C SER A 27 3.76 7.94 -16.46
N PHE A 28 3.08 7.07 -17.21
CA PHE A 28 1.90 6.36 -16.76
C PHE A 28 2.22 5.41 -15.61
N PHE A 29 3.15 4.45 -15.81
CA PHE A 29 3.48 3.46 -14.80
C PHE A 29 4.23 4.04 -13.58
N ASP A 30 4.93 5.17 -13.71
CA ASP A 30 5.65 5.82 -12.60
C ASP A 30 4.71 6.67 -11.71
N GLY A 31 3.81 7.45 -12.33
CA GLY A 31 3.04 8.48 -11.63
C GLY A 31 1.60 8.09 -11.32
N TYR A 32 0.93 7.38 -12.22
CA TYR A 32 -0.53 7.26 -12.19
C TYR A 32 -1.05 6.39 -11.04
N PRO A 33 -0.57 5.14 -10.83
CA PRO A 33 -1.10 4.29 -9.74
C PRO A 33 -0.85 4.91 -8.36
N ARG A 34 0.35 5.46 -8.15
CA ARG A 34 0.72 6.11 -6.88
C ARG A 34 -0.09 7.39 -6.66
N GLY A 35 -0.22 8.23 -7.68
CA GLY A 35 -1.00 9.46 -7.61
C GLY A 35 -2.47 9.18 -7.32
N PHE A 36 -3.04 8.19 -8.00
CA PHE A 36 -4.41 7.72 -7.80
C PHE A 36 -4.63 7.20 -6.38
N ILE A 37 -3.75 6.32 -5.88
CA ILE A 37 -3.85 5.79 -4.52
C ILE A 37 -3.77 6.91 -3.47
N ARG A 38 -2.85 7.86 -3.62
CA ARG A 38 -2.77 9.03 -2.72
C ARG A 38 -4.03 9.88 -2.76
N LEU A 39 -4.61 10.08 -3.95
CA LEU A 39 -5.86 10.81 -4.10
C LEU A 39 -7.02 10.08 -3.42
N LEU A 40 -7.06 8.75 -3.47
CA LEU A 40 -8.03 7.95 -2.70
C LEU A 40 -7.85 8.15 -1.19
N PHE A 41 -6.62 8.11 -0.67
CA PHE A 41 -6.35 8.38 0.75
C PHE A 41 -6.82 9.78 1.17
N ILE A 42 -6.55 10.80 0.35
CA ILE A 42 -7.04 12.17 0.57
C ILE A 42 -8.57 12.19 0.57
N GLY A 43 -9.21 11.48 -0.37
CA GLY A 43 -10.66 11.36 -0.43
C GLY A 43 -11.26 10.74 0.85
N ILE A 44 -10.69 9.63 1.32
CA ILE A 44 -11.08 8.98 2.58
C ILE A 44 -10.90 9.92 3.77
N PHE A 45 -9.77 10.63 3.83
CA PHE A 45 -9.51 11.63 4.85
C PHE A 45 -10.55 12.76 4.84
N CYS A 46 -10.84 13.33 3.66
CA CYS A 46 -11.84 14.38 3.50
C CYS A 46 -13.25 13.89 3.90
N MET A 47 -13.61 12.67 3.54
CA MET A 47 -14.89 12.06 3.93
C MET A 47 -14.98 11.87 5.45
N SER A 48 -13.94 11.32 6.08
CA SER A 48 -13.88 11.14 7.53
C SER A 48 -13.93 12.48 8.25
N TRP A 49 -13.19 13.48 7.76
CA TRP A 49 -13.22 14.84 8.28
C TRP A 49 -14.63 15.43 8.21
N TYR A 50 -15.30 15.34 7.06
CA TYR A 50 -16.64 15.87 6.86
C TYR A 50 -17.67 15.21 7.79
N GLN A 51 -17.65 13.88 7.90
CA GLN A 51 -18.56 13.13 8.77
C GLN A 51 -18.33 13.49 10.25
N ASN A 52 -17.09 13.57 10.70
CA ASN A 52 -16.75 13.85 12.11
C ASN A 52 -16.90 15.32 12.48
N ALA A 53 -16.73 16.25 11.53
CA ALA A 53 -16.97 17.67 11.73
C ALA A 53 -18.42 17.96 12.16
N LYS A 54 -19.40 17.18 11.64
CA LYS A 54 -20.81 17.26 12.06
C LYS A 54 -20.98 17.04 13.58
N TYR A 55 -20.12 16.20 14.17
CA TYR A 55 -20.16 15.83 15.58
C TYR A 55 -19.11 16.56 16.43
N LYS A 56 -18.38 17.55 15.86
CA LYS A 56 -17.24 18.24 16.48
C LYS A 56 -16.15 17.28 16.97
N GLN A 57 -15.98 16.17 16.26
CA GLN A 57 -14.97 15.15 16.57
C GLN A 57 -13.80 15.24 15.59
N PRO A 58 -12.59 14.81 16.00
CA PRO A 58 -11.47 14.70 15.08
C PRO A 58 -11.74 13.66 13.97
N PRO A 59 -11.06 13.77 12.82
CA PRO A 59 -11.15 12.74 11.79
C PRO A 59 -10.72 11.38 12.35
N PHE A 60 -11.37 10.33 11.86
CA PHE A 60 -11.18 8.93 12.28
C PHE A 60 -11.50 8.64 13.76
N SER A 61 -12.33 9.45 14.42
CA SER A 61 -12.64 9.27 15.85
C SER A 61 -13.24 7.89 16.15
N TYR A 62 -14.14 7.40 15.29
CA TYR A 62 -14.79 6.10 15.44
C TYR A 62 -13.79 4.94 15.27
N GLU A 63 -12.92 5.03 14.27
CA GLU A 63 -11.89 4.05 13.99
C GLU A 63 -10.87 3.99 15.13
N ILE A 64 -10.46 5.15 15.65
CA ILE A 64 -9.56 5.25 16.81
C ILE A 64 -10.24 4.67 18.06
N ALA A 65 -11.53 4.95 18.27
CA ALA A 65 -12.29 4.41 19.40
C ALA A 65 -12.40 2.88 19.31
N ALA A 66 -12.65 2.34 18.12
CA ALA A 66 -12.71 0.90 17.90
C ALA A 66 -11.36 0.21 18.17
N ILE A 67 -10.24 0.80 17.73
CA ILE A 67 -8.89 0.30 18.04
C ILE A 67 -8.63 0.35 19.54
N LYS A 68 -8.99 1.44 20.22
CA LYS A 68 -8.85 1.58 21.68
C LYS A 68 -9.67 0.52 22.42
N GLU A 69 -10.89 0.28 21.99
CA GLU A 69 -11.75 -0.76 22.57
C GLU A 69 -11.12 -2.15 22.40
N ASP A 70 -10.60 -2.46 21.21
CA ASP A 70 -9.90 -3.73 20.97
C ASP A 70 -8.65 -3.89 21.85
N ILE A 71 -7.89 -2.81 22.06
CA ILE A 71 -6.74 -2.78 22.98
C ILE A 71 -7.18 -3.05 24.42
N ILE A 72 -8.21 -2.36 24.91
CA ILE A 72 -8.69 -2.50 26.29
C ILE A 72 -9.18 -3.93 26.53
N TRP A 73 -10.04 -4.47 25.67
CA TRP A 73 -10.53 -5.85 25.82
C TRP A 73 -9.42 -6.91 25.73
N THR A 74 -8.33 -6.62 25.02
CA THR A 74 -7.24 -7.57 24.82
C THR A 74 -6.21 -7.53 25.94
N ILE A 75 -5.79 -6.33 26.35
CA ILE A 75 -4.67 -6.11 27.28
C ILE A 75 -5.17 -5.84 28.71
N TYR A 76 -6.26 -5.08 28.85
CA TYR A 76 -6.80 -4.62 30.14
C TYR A 76 -8.30 -4.92 30.30
N PRO A 77 -8.76 -6.17 30.11
CA PRO A 77 -10.19 -6.50 30.22
C PRO A 77 -10.73 -6.21 31.62
N GLU A 78 -9.89 -6.32 32.65
CA GLU A 78 -10.25 -6.05 34.04
C GLU A 78 -10.77 -4.63 34.28
N GLU A 79 -10.21 -3.63 33.58
CA GLU A 79 -10.68 -2.24 33.72
C GLU A 79 -12.15 -2.08 33.33
N LYS A 80 -12.65 -2.95 32.43
CA LYS A 80 -14.05 -2.96 32.00
C LYS A 80 -14.91 -3.91 32.82
N VAL A 81 -14.40 -5.10 33.12
CA VAL A 81 -15.19 -6.17 33.73
C VAL A 81 -15.33 -6.00 35.24
N LYS A 82 -14.29 -5.50 35.92
CA LYS A 82 -14.33 -5.29 37.38
C LYS A 82 -15.46 -4.39 37.86
N PRO A 83 -15.69 -3.18 37.30
CA PRO A 83 -16.82 -2.36 37.74
C PRO A 83 -18.17 -3.04 37.48
N LEU A 84 -18.30 -3.78 36.38
CA LEU A 84 -19.52 -4.53 36.06
C LEU A 84 -19.77 -5.66 37.08
N TYR A 85 -18.71 -6.37 37.47
CA TYR A 85 -18.79 -7.40 38.50
C TYR A 85 -19.14 -6.81 39.87
N GLU A 86 -18.58 -5.66 40.24
CA GLU A 86 -18.93 -4.99 41.50
C GLU A 86 -20.42 -4.60 41.57
N ASP A 87 -20.97 -4.11 40.45
CA ASP A 87 -22.40 -3.77 40.36
C ASP A 87 -23.28 -5.02 40.38
N TYR A 88 -22.88 -6.09 39.69
CA TYR A 88 -23.52 -7.42 39.76
C TYR A 88 -23.52 -7.94 41.19
N TYR A 89 -22.36 -7.95 41.86
CA TYR A 89 -22.21 -8.45 43.22
C TYR A 89 -23.07 -7.67 44.23
N LYS A 90 -23.11 -6.33 44.10
CA LYS A 90 -24.00 -5.48 44.90
C LYS A 90 -25.47 -5.81 44.66
N TRP A 91 -25.87 -6.10 43.43
CA TRP A 91 -27.25 -6.43 43.09
C TRP A 91 -27.68 -7.80 43.61
N VAL A 92 -26.83 -8.83 43.46
CA VAL A 92 -27.11 -10.21 43.92
C VAL A 92 -27.12 -10.29 45.45
N THR A 93 -26.29 -9.50 46.14
CA THR A 93 -26.22 -9.51 47.61
C THR A 93 -27.39 -8.79 48.29
N LYS A 94 -28.21 -8.03 47.54
CA LYS A 94 -29.38 -7.34 48.12
C LYS A 94 -30.38 -8.37 48.69
N PRO A 95 -30.97 -8.09 49.87
CA PRO A 95 -31.89 -9.04 50.52
C PRO A 95 -33.13 -9.33 49.69
N GLU A 96 -33.65 -8.35 48.95
CA GLU A 96 -34.76 -8.53 48.01
C GLU A 96 -34.44 -9.52 46.89
N THR A 97 -33.27 -9.37 46.25
CA THR A 97 -32.81 -10.25 45.17
C THR A 97 -32.58 -11.67 45.68
N LYS A 98 -31.94 -11.80 46.85
CA LYS A 98 -31.67 -13.10 47.49
C LYS A 98 -32.94 -13.85 47.88
N ASN A 99 -33.99 -13.12 48.29
CA ASN A 99 -35.30 -13.71 48.58
C ASN A 99 -36.02 -14.19 47.30
N ASN A 100 -35.86 -13.45 46.20
CA ASN A 100 -36.46 -13.82 44.90
C ASN A 100 -35.71 -14.98 44.22
N TYR A 101 -34.40 -15.10 44.42
CA TYR A 101 -33.54 -16.12 43.80
C TYR A 101 -32.67 -16.85 44.85
N PRO A 102 -33.29 -17.67 45.72
CA PRO A 102 -32.61 -18.25 46.89
C PRO A 102 -31.57 -19.33 46.55
N ASN A 103 -31.66 -19.96 45.38
CA ASN A 103 -30.80 -21.07 44.96
C ASN A 103 -29.78 -20.69 43.89
N GLU A 104 -29.68 -19.40 43.54
CA GLU A 104 -28.78 -18.96 42.48
C GLU A 104 -27.33 -18.92 42.98
N LYS A 105 -26.43 -19.60 42.27
CA LYS A 105 -25.00 -19.60 42.59
C LYS A 105 -24.44 -18.21 42.24
N ILE A 106 -23.82 -17.56 43.23
CA ILE A 106 -23.07 -16.33 42.97
C ILE A 106 -21.83 -16.70 42.17
N GLU A 107 -21.72 -16.18 40.96
CA GLU A 107 -20.57 -16.40 40.09
C GLU A 107 -19.32 -15.79 40.73
N THR A 108 -18.20 -16.50 40.63
CA THR A 108 -16.91 -15.94 41.04
C THR A 108 -16.45 -14.90 40.02
N TYR A 109 -15.58 -13.98 40.43
CA TYR A 109 -15.02 -12.99 39.51
C TYR A 109 -14.30 -13.63 38.31
N GLU A 110 -13.63 -14.77 38.54
CA GLU A 110 -12.93 -15.51 37.49
C GLU A 110 -13.90 -16.09 36.46
N GLU A 111 -14.97 -16.77 36.91
CA GLU A 111 -16.04 -17.28 36.03
C GLU A 111 -16.70 -16.15 35.23
N TYR A 112 -16.96 -15.01 35.88
CA TYR A 112 -17.53 -13.82 35.25
C TYR A 112 -16.57 -13.22 34.20
N MET A 113 -15.28 -13.16 34.52
CA MET A 113 -14.23 -12.67 33.61
C MET A 113 -14.12 -13.54 32.36
N ASP A 114 -14.06 -14.85 32.53
CA ASP A 114 -13.91 -15.80 31.43
C ASP A 114 -15.07 -15.69 30.43
N TYR A 115 -16.30 -15.50 30.93
CA TYR A 115 -17.46 -15.23 30.08
C TYR A 115 -17.27 -13.99 29.20
N TYR A 116 -16.79 -12.87 29.76
CA TYR A 116 -16.53 -11.65 28.98
C TYR A 116 -15.35 -11.79 28.02
N ILE A 117 -14.29 -12.49 28.42
CA ILE A 117 -13.15 -12.79 27.54
C ILE A 117 -13.61 -13.63 26.35
N GLU A 118 -14.43 -14.65 26.57
CA GLU A 118 -14.96 -15.49 25.49
C GLU A 118 -15.87 -14.69 24.56
N LYS A 119 -16.76 -13.88 25.13
CA LYS A 119 -17.67 -13.00 24.37
C LYS A 119 -16.91 -12.01 23.47
N HIS A 120 -15.80 -11.46 23.97
CA HIS A 120 -14.96 -10.48 23.27
C HIS A 120 -13.77 -11.11 22.52
N LYS A 121 -13.80 -12.41 22.22
CA LYS A 121 -12.74 -13.09 21.44
C LYS A 121 -12.43 -12.43 20.09
N TRP A 122 -13.43 -11.82 19.46
CA TRP A 122 -13.27 -11.12 18.18
C TRP A 122 -12.42 -9.86 18.30
N ASN A 123 -12.52 -9.13 19.43
CA ASN A 123 -11.69 -7.96 19.70
C ASN A 123 -10.20 -8.35 19.77
N ARG A 124 -9.89 -9.50 20.39
CA ARG A 124 -8.52 -10.05 20.42
C ARG A 124 -7.99 -10.39 19.04
N ILE A 125 -8.79 -11.05 18.20
CA ILE A 125 -8.40 -11.38 16.82
C ILE A 125 -8.13 -10.09 16.03
N ARG A 126 -9.04 -9.12 16.11
CA ARG A 126 -8.90 -7.81 15.43
C ARG A 126 -7.65 -7.06 15.89
N PHE A 127 -7.32 -7.11 17.18
CA PHE A 127 -6.11 -6.52 17.74
C PHE A 127 -4.84 -6.99 17.03
N PHE A 128 -4.71 -8.28 16.74
CA PHE A 128 -3.55 -8.80 16.00
C PHE A 128 -3.50 -8.36 14.53
N PHE A 129 -4.65 -8.09 13.92
CA PHE A 129 -4.71 -7.59 12.54
C PHE A 129 -4.44 -6.09 12.42
N HIS A 130 -4.65 -5.30 13.47
CA HIS A 130 -4.35 -3.86 13.47
C HIS A 130 -2.97 -3.48 12.91
N PRO A 131 -1.85 -4.02 13.43
CA PRO A 131 -0.54 -3.68 12.89
C PRO A 131 -0.37 -4.11 11.43
N ILE A 132 -0.96 -5.23 11.02
CA ILE A 132 -0.84 -5.78 9.67
C ILE A 132 -1.51 -4.85 8.65
N TRP A 133 -2.76 -4.46 8.87
CA TRP A 133 -3.45 -3.60 7.90
C TRP A 133 -2.91 -2.17 7.93
N MET A 134 -2.47 -1.65 9.09
CA MET A 134 -1.82 -0.34 9.15
C MET A 134 -0.51 -0.32 8.36
N ALA A 135 0.32 -1.37 8.47
CA ALA A 135 1.52 -1.52 7.67
C ALA A 135 1.20 -1.65 6.18
N PHE A 136 0.14 -2.37 5.83
CA PHE A 136 -0.33 -2.50 4.45
C PHE A 136 -0.77 -1.16 3.85
N LEU A 137 -1.52 -0.34 4.59
CA LEU A 137 -1.91 1.00 4.13
C LEU A 137 -0.69 1.92 3.95
N LEU A 138 0.28 1.84 4.88
CA LEU A 138 1.53 2.59 4.76
C LEU A 138 2.33 2.16 3.52
N PHE A 139 2.38 0.85 3.25
CA PHE A 139 2.99 0.32 2.03
C PHE A 139 2.29 0.84 0.77
N LEU A 140 0.95 0.87 0.74
CA LEU A 140 0.18 1.40 -0.38
C LEU A 140 0.43 2.91 -0.59
N PHE A 141 0.53 3.68 0.49
CA PHE A 141 0.84 5.11 0.42
C PHE A 141 2.27 5.38 -0.08
N CYS A 142 3.20 4.52 0.33
CA CYS A 142 4.63 4.57 0.00
C CYS A 142 5.02 3.62 -1.14
N LEU A 143 4.09 3.27 -2.03
CA LEU A 143 4.33 2.28 -3.10
C LEU A 143 5.68 2.53 -3.80
N PRO A 144 6.56 1.52 -3.86
CA PRO A 144 7.91 1.69 -4.39
C PRO A 144 7.86 2.12 -5.85
N ARG A 145 8.89 2.87 -6.26
CA ARG A 145 8.95 3.44 -7.60
C ARG A 145 9.44 2.39 -8.59
N PRO A 146 8.71 2.12 -9.69
CA PRO A 146 9.26 1.25 -10.73
C PRO A 146 10.52 1.90 -11.29
N ARG A 147 11.57 1.10 -11.45
CA ARG A 147 12.82 1.57 -12.04
C ARG A 147 12.64 1.72 -13.55
N GLY A 148 13.17 2.81 -14.10
CA GLY A 148 13.12 3.08 -15.53
C GLY A 148 14.26 2.46 -16.31
N ILE A 149 14.23 2.69 -17.61
CA ILE A 149 15.34 2.36 -18.50
C ILE A 149 16.36 3.48 -18.38
N ARG A 150 17.65 3.13 -18.28
CA ARG A 150 18.75 4.08 -18.18
C ARG A 150 19.54 4.11 -19.48
N VAL A 151 20.01 5.29 -19.83
CA VAL A 151 20.82 5.55 -21.01
C VAL A 151 22.10 6.24 -20.55
N ASN A 152 23.23 5.63 -20.87
CA ASN A 152 24.54 6.22 -20.60
C ASN A 152 25.14 6.73 -21.91
N ARG A 153 25.30 8.06 -22.01
CA ARG A 153 25.75 8.73 -23.23
C ARG A 153 27.23 8.48 -23.52
N LYS A 154 28.07 8.43 -22.48
CA LYS A 154 29.52 8.18 -22.61
C LYS A 154 29.82 6.74 -23.03
N LYS A 155 29.11 5.78 -22.45
CA LYS A 155 29.28 4.35 -22.74
C LYS A 155 28.47 3.86 -23.94
N GLN A 156 27.57 4.68 -24.49
CA GLN A 156 26.67 4.29 -25.59
C GLN A 156 25.88 3.02 -25.28
N ILE A 157 25.34 2.92 -24.05
CA ILE A 157 24.55 1.76 -23.60
C ILE A 157 23.19 2.18 -23.09
N ILE A 158 22.19 1.37 -23.41
CA ILE A 158 20.84 1.43 -22.86
C ILE A 158 20.69 0.20 -21.96
N TYR A 159 20.31 0.40 -20.71
CA TYR A 159 20.17 -0.71 -19.78
C TYR A 159 18.93 -0.59 -18.88
N ALA A 160 18.29 -1.71 -18.60
CA ALA A 160 17.09 -1.77 -17.75
C ALA A 160 17.33 -2.76 -16.60
N PRO A 161 17.15 -2.36 -15.33
CA PRO A 161 17.28 -3.26 -14.20
C PRO A 161 16.13 -4.27 -14.18
N ILE A 162 16.47 -5.54 -14.02
CA ILE A 162 15.54 -6.65 -13.79
C ILE A 162 15.35 -6.82 -12.27
N LEU A 163 14.21 -7.37 -11.86
CA LEU A 163 13.90 -7.70 -10.46
C LEU A 163 14.98 -8.58 -9.78
N ASN A 164 15.71 -9.39 -10.54
CA ASN A 164 16.77 -10.29 -10.03
C ASN A 164 18.14 -9.60 -9.84
N GLY A 165 18.23 -8.27 -9.95
CA GLY A 165 19.48 -7.52 -9.78
C GLY A 165 20.40 -7.53 -11.01
N THR A 166 20.04 -8.26 -12.06
CA THR A 166 20.71 -8.23 -13.37
C THR A 166 20.19 -7.08 -14.23
N TYR A 167 20.93 -6.74 -15.29
CA TYR A 167 20.56 -5.69 -16.24
C TYR A 167 20.38 -6.28 -17.63
N ARG A 168 19.29 -5.91 -18.32
CA ARG A 168 19.24 -6.07 -19.77
C ARG A 168 20.00 -4.91 -20.40
N ILE A 169 20.91 -5.19 -21.32
CA ILE A 169 21.79 -4.19 -21.93
C ILE A 169 21.58 -4.24 -23.44
N ALA A 170 21.48 -3.08 -24.07
CA ALA A 170 21.55 -2.89 -25.50
C ALA A 170 22.64 -1.87 -25.82
N PHE A 171 23.45 -2.17 -26.83
CA PHE A 171 24.48 -1.27 -27.31
C PHE A 171 23.92 -0.32 -28.38
N VAL A 172 24.31 0.95 -28.29
CA VAL A 172 23.97 1.97 -29.28
C VAL A 172 25.08 2.00 -30.33
N PRO A 173 24.80 1.73 -31.61
CA PRO A 173 25.81 1.74 -32.66
C PRO A 173 26.34 3.16 -32.92
N LYS A 174 27.59 3.29 -33.38
CA LYS A 174 28.22 4.59 -33.70
C LYS A 174 27.64 5.23 -34.95
N GLU A 175 27.13 4.42 -35.88
CA GLU A 175 26.55 4.83 -37.14
C GLU A 175 25.22 4.07 -37.36
N GLY A 176 24.20 4.74 -37.90
CA GLY A 176 22.87 4.18 -38.12
C GLY A 176 21.85 4.55 -37.03
N ASP A 177 20.82 3.72 -36.88
CA ASP A 177 19.73 3.97 -35.94
C ASP A 177 20.19 3.77 -34.47
N PRO A 178 20.15 4.80 -33.61
CA PRO A 178 20.56 4.71 -32.22
C PRO A 178 19.70 3.76 -31.38
N LEU A 179 18.52 3.38 -31.86
CA LEU A 179 17.63 2.40 -31.19
C LEU A 179 17.68 1.01 -31.84
N GLY A 180 18.57 0.76 -32.80
CA GLY A 180 18.63 -0.50 -33.55
C GLY A 180 18.81 -1.77 -32.70
N GLY A 181 19.40 -1.64 -31.50
CA GLY A 181 19.57 -2.73 -30.52
C GLY A 181 18.37 -2.94 -29.58
N VAL A 182 17.27 -2.19 -29.75
CA VAL A 182 16.12 -2.20 -28.84
C VAL A 182 14.82 -2.35 -29.62
N VAL A 183 13.93 -3.23 -29.16
CA VAL A 183 12.60 -3.33 -29.74
C VAL A 183 11.75 -2.23 -29.14
N TYR A 184 11.32 -1.28 -29.97
CA TYR A 184 10.44 -0.20 -29.54
C TYR A 184 9.17 -0.14 -30.38
N SER A 185 8.08 0.28 -29.75
CA SER A 185 6.80 0.56 -30.40
C SER A 185 6.31 1.91 -29.91
N CYS A 186 5.84 2.77 -30.82
CA CYS A 186 5.19 4.03 -30.49
C CYS A 186 3.69 3.87 -30.15
N TYR A 187 3.14 2.66 -30.20
CA TYR A 187 1.70 2.37 -30.10
C TYR A 187 1.35 1.49 -28.88
N GLY A 188 1.91 1.83 -27.72
CA GLY A 188 1.63 1.14 -26.47
C GLY A 188 0.29 1.55 -25.84
N PRO A 189 -0.23 0.74 -24.91
CA PRO A 189 -1.53 0.97 -24.28
C PRO A 189 -1.55 2.28 -23.46
N HIS A 190 -2.45 3.19 -23.82
CA HIS A 190 -2.79 4.37 -23.01
C HIS A 190 -4.09 4.07 -22.22
N PRO A 191 -4.14 4.33 -20.90
CA PRO A 191 -5.26 3.93 -20.02
C PRO A 191 -6.62 4.55 -20.37
N LEU A 192 -6.62 5.70 -21.06
CA LEU A 192 -7.82 6.43 -21.44
C LEU A 192 -8.24 6.21 -22.90
N GLY A 193 -7.70 5.16 -23.56
CA GLY A 193 -8.19 4.64 -24.85
C GLY A 193 -8.69 5.70 -25.84
N GLY A 194 -7.77 6.43 -26.46
CA GLY A 194 -8.10 7.39 -27.52
C GLY A 194 -7.19 7.17 -28.71
N GLU A 195 -7.74 7.25 -29.92
CA GLU A 195 -7.07 6.99 -31.21
C GLU A 195 -5.81 7.86 -31.46
N SER A 196 -5.56 8.87 -30.62
CA SER A 196 -4.43 9.81 -30.72
C SER A 196 -3.37 9.67 -29.61
N LEU A 197 -3.55 8.74 -28.67
CA LEU A 197 -2.69 8.64 -27.48
C LEU A 197 -1.68 7.50 -27.62
N TYR A 198 -0.54 7.87 -28.20
CA TYR A 198 0.62 7.01 -28.42
C TYR A 198 1.48 6.92 -27.15
N SER A 199 1.71 5.72 -26.62
CA SER A 199 2.76 5.48 -25.63
C SER A 199 3.88 4.66 -26.25
N PHE A 200 5.12 5.00 -25.93
CA PHE A 200 6.31 4.34 -26.44
C PHE A 200 6.74 3.30 -25.42
N VAL A 201 6.68 2.07 -25.88
CA VAL A 201 7.05 0.88 -25.15
C VAL A 201 8.37 0.44 -25.72
N MET A 202 9.34 0.27 -24.83
CA MET A 202 10.68 -0.14 -25.18
C MET A 202 11.02 -1.41 -24.43
N ALA A 203 11.38 -2.44 -25.17
CA ALA A 203 11.80 -3.73 -24.67
C ALA A 203 13.22 -4.01 -25.17
N ILE A 204 14.14 -4.19 -24.23
CA ILE A 204 15.47 -4.68 -24.56
C ILE A 204 15.32 -6.18 -24.84
N ARG A 205 15.61 -6.58 -26.08
CA ARG A 205 15.63 -7.99 -26.48
C ARG A 205 16.71 -8.68 -25.65
N GLU A 206 16.41 -9.85 -25.10
CA GLU A 206 17.46 -10.72 -24.58
C GLU A 206 18.25 -11.25 -25.78
N GLU A 207 19.33 -10.57 -26.13
CA GLU A 207 20.38 -11.26 -26.86
C GLU A 207 20.99 -12.24 -25.89
N LYS A 208 21.01 -13.53 -26.26
CA LYS A 208 21.91 -14.49 -25.61
C LYS A 208 23.32 -13.98 -25.89
N ILE A 209 23.84 -13.19 -24.97
CA ILE A 209 25.22 -12.78 -25.03
C ILE A 209 26.04 -14.06 -24.83
N CYS A 210 26.50 -14.65 -25.93
CA CYS A 210 27.46 -15.72 -25.93
C CYS A 210 28.82 -15.11 -25.60
N PHE A 211 29.01 -14.69 -24.34
CA PHE A 211 30.36 -14.53 -23.82
C PHE A 211 30.82 -15.92 -23.36
N PRO A 212 31.94 -16.45 -23.86
CA PRO A 212 32.59 -17.57 -23.17
C PRO A 212 32.90 -17.10 -21.74
N PRO A 213 32.76 -17.98 -20.73
CA PRO A 213 33.05 -17.62 -19.35
C PRO A 213 34.52 -17.20 -19.26
N VAL A 214 34.75 -15.88 -19.13
CA VAL A 214 36.05 -15.40 -18.67
C VAL A 214 36.03 -15.56 -17.16
N ILE A 215 36.66 -16.64 -16.73
CA ILE A 215 37.03 -16.92 -15.35
C ILE A 215 37.93 -15.76 -14.88
N ILE A 216 37.51 -15.09 -13.80
CA ILE A 216 38.42 -14.41 -12.87
C ILE A 216 38.21 -15.08 -11.53
#